data_AF-A0A925JX09-F1
#
_entry.id   AF-A0A925JX09-F1
#
_cell.length_a   1.000
_cell.length_b   1.000
_cell.length_c   1.000
_cell.angle_alpha   90.00
_cell.angle_beta   90.00
_cell.angle_gamma   90.00
#
_symmetry.space_group_name_H-M   'P 1'
#
loop_
_entity.id
_entity.type
_entity.pdbx_description
1 polymer ?
#
loop_
_entity_poly.entity_id
_entity_poly.type
_entity_poly.pdbx_seq_one_letter_code
_entity_poly.pdbx_strand_id
1 'polypeptide(L)'
;LTGLFIDVFRQADTGDRFAKLALGLTCLAMWVLPVAGAVLKRWHFHRRRGLKVGYEESALSGCLFNPIFYFCLNLVIMSAVLTGLGEQLFGDALMKNGALFVPLVIAGLCLTIVQTYLIYRYFSPPKRAPRSSFMRAPASEALGDVCIFVNMILFQVAWNLLTFSPFGRVSGFTEFAGRLFFLCFIAMLIYFPPRMFYLAEDINRRRTWLTMLLANSPVIVRVLIGTGSNA
;
A
#
# COMPACT_ATOMS: atom_id res chain seq x y z
N LEU A 1 10.82 -11.05 -10.64
CA LEU A 1 9.47 -10.76 -10.12
C LEU A 1 8.77 -9.64 -10.91
N THR A 2 9.38 -8.46 -11.08
CA THR A 2 8.78 -7.36 -11.87
C THR A 2 8.52 -7.73 -13.34
N GLY A 3 9.42 -8.46 -14.00
CA GLY A 3 9.19 -8.95 -15.38
C GLY A 3 7.96 -9.84 -15.52
N LEU A 4 7.77 -10.80 -14.61
CA LEU A 4 6.59 -11.66 -14.59
C LEU A 4 5.29 -10.85 -14.39
N PHE A 5 5.32 -9.81 -13.55
CA PHE A 5 4.18 -8.90 -13.42
C PHE A 5 3.89 -8.12 -14.69
N ILE A 6 4.92 -7.64 -15.40
CA ILE A 6 4.76 -6.97 -16.69
C ILE A 6 4.11 -7.92 -17.71
N ASP A 7 4.52 -9.19 -17.75
CA ASP A 7 3.94 -10.20 -18.63
C ASP A 7 2.46 -10.45 -18.28
N VAL A 8 2.12 -10.56 -16.99
CA VAL A 8 0.74 -10.70 -16.53
C VAL A 8 -0.10 -9.46 -16.88
N PHE A 9 0.45 -8.25 -16.73
CA PHE A 9 -0.22 -7.03 -17.19
C PHE A 9 -0.50 -7.04 -18.68
N ARG A 10 0.48 -7.44 -19.49
CA ARG A 10 0.33 -7.54 -20.94
C ARG A 10 -0.70 -8.60 -21.32
N GLN A 11 -0.72 -9.74 -20.64
CA GLN A 11 -1.72 -10.79 -20.86
C GLN A 11 -3.14 -10.31 -20.51
N ALA A 12 -3.28 -9.60 -19.38
CA ALA A 12 -4.56 -9.02 -18.96
C ALA A 12 -5.08 -7.99 -19.97
N ASP A 13 -4.19 -7.18 -20.55
CA ASP A 13 -4.51 -6.21 -21.60
C ASP A 13 -4.97 -6.89 -22.90
N THR A 14 -4.36 -8.03 -23.26
CA THR A 14 -4.81 -8.86 -24.39
C THR A 14 -6.10 -9.65 -24.11
N GLY A 15 -6.70 -9.49 -22.93
CA GLY A 15 -7.99 -10.09 -22.58
C GLY A 15 -7.92 -11.44 -21.88
N ASP A 16 -6.74 -11.91 -21.45
CA ASP A 16 -6.62 -13.15 -20.68
C ASP A 16 -7.33 -13.02 -19.32
N ARG A 17 -8.33 -13.88 -19.11
CA ARG A 17 -9.16 -13.87 -17.89
C ARG A 17 -8.36 -14.25 -16.63
N PHE A 18 -7.43 -15.19 -16.74
CA PHE A 18 -6.61 -15.60 -15.60
C PHE A 18 -5.64 -14.49 -15.19
N ALA A 19 -5.08 -13.78 -16.17
CA ALA A 19 -4.23 -12.64 -15.89
C ALA A 19 -5.01 -11.49 -15.23
N LYS A 20 -6.21 -11.14 -15.73
CA LYS A 20 -7.11 -10.17 -15.10
C LYS A 20 -7.48 -10.58 -13.66
N LEU A 21 -7.82 -11.85 -13.44
CA LEU A 21 -8.13 -12.38 -12.12
C LEU A 21 -6.93 -12.29 -11.17
N ALA A 22 -5.74 -12.67 -11.64
CA ALA A 22 -4.51 -12.60 -10.84
C ALA A 22 -4.18 -11.16 -10.41
N LEU A 23 -4.33 -10.18 -11.31
CA LEU A 23 -4.17 -8.76 -10.98
C LEU A 23 -5.25 -8.29 -10.00
N GLY A 24 -6.52 -8.65 -10.21
CA GLY A 24 -7.61 -8.32 -9.30
C GLY A 24 -7.40 -8.88 -7.89
N LEU A 25 -6.96 -10.13 -7.79
CA LEU A 25 -6.60 -10.77 -6.52
C LEU A 25 -5.37 -10.12 -5.87
N THR A 26 -4.40 -9.67 -6.66
CA THR A 26 -3.24 -8.93 -6.16
C THR A 26 -3.66 -7.59 -5.55
N CYS A 27 -4.51 -6.83 -6.25
CA CYS A 27 -5.07 -5.58 -5.71
C CYS A 27 -5.92 -5.84 -4.46
N LEU A 28 -6.70 -6.92 -4.45
CA LEU A 28 -7.49 -7.32 -3.28
C LEU A 28 -6.59 -7.65 -2.09
N ALA A 29 -5.48 -8.35 -2.31
CA ALA A 29 -4.50 -8.64 -1.28
C ALA A 29 -3.85 -7.35 -0.76
N MET A 30 -3.46 -6.41 -1.64
CA MET A 30 -2.93 -5.09 -1.25
C MET A 30 -3.91 -4.28 -0.39
N TRP A 31 -5.21 -4.51 -0.58
CA TRP A 31 -6.26 -3.86 0.18
C TRP A 31 -6.50 -4.58 1.53
N VAL A 32 -6.67 -5.91 1.55
CA VAL A 32 -7.05 -6.65 2.77
C VAL A 32 -5.89 -6.86 3.74
N LEU A 33 -4.71 -7.24 3.24
CA LEU A 33 -3.55 -7.60 4.06
C LEU A 33 -3.10 -6.51 5.05
N PRO A 34 -3.01 -5.22 4.70
CA PRO A 34 -2.57 -4.22 5.68
C PRO A 34 -3.54 -4.11 6.86
N VAL A 35 -4.86 -4.24 6.64
CA VAL A 35 -5.86 -4.21 7.70
C VAL A 35 -5.76 -5.45 8.58
N ALA A 36 -5.66 -6.63 7.95
CA ALA A 36 -5.51 -7.88 8.68
C ALA A 36 -4.26 -7.83 9.57
N GLY A 37 -3.12 -7.44 8.99
CA GLY A 37 -1.86 -7.29 9.71
C GLY A 37 -1.95 -6.30 10.88
N ALA A 38 -2.54 -5.13 10.63
CA ALA A 38 -2.74 -4.11 11.65
C ALA A 38 -3.63 -4.61 12.80
N VAL A 39 -4.77 -5.23 12.51
CA VAL A 39 -5.66 -5.75 13.56
C VAL A 39 -4.97 -6.83 14.39
N LEU A 40 -4.32 -7.79 13.73
CA LEU A 40 -3.62 -8.92 14.36
C LEU A 40 -2.44 -8.49 15.24
N LYS A 41 -1.64 -7.53 14.77
CA LYS A 41 -0.40 -7.11 15.43
C LYS A 41 -0.62 -6.03 16.50
N ARG A 42 -1.76 -5.31 16.47
CA ARG A 42 -2.04 -4.17 17.36
C ARG A 42 -1.77 -4.44 18.84
N TRP A 43 -2.26 -5.56 19.37
CA TRP A 43 -2.14 -5.87 20.80
C TRP A 43 -0.69 -6.03 21.23
N HIS A 44 0.08 -6.84 20.49
CA HIS A 44 1.48 -7.12 20.81
C HIS A 44 2.38 -5.91 20.60
N PHE A 45 2.14 -5.13 19.54
CA PHE A 45 2.83 -3.86 19.29
C PHE A 45 2.69 -2.90 20.49
N HIS A 46 1.47 -2.67 20.95
CA HIS A 46 1.22 -1.78 22.09
C HIS A 46 1.67 -2.38 23.43
N ARG A 47 1.64 -3.70 23.60
CA ARG A 47 2.20 -4.35 24.80
C ARG A 47 3.71 -4.14 24.90
N ARG A 48 4.44 -4.26 23.79
CA ARG A 48 5.89 -3.99 23.75
C ARG A 48 6.23 -2.52 23.99
N ARG A 49 5.42 -1.61 23.43
CA ARG A 49 5.61 -0.16 23.59
C ARG A 49 5.19 0.37 24.96
N GLY A 50 4.12 -0.15 25.54
CA GLY A 50 3.66 0.20 26.89
C GLY A 50 4.66 -0.17 27.99
N LEU A 51 5.61 -1.07 27.70
CA LEU A 51 6.75 -1.37 28.56
C LEU A 51 7.93 -0.37 28.39
N LYS A 52 7.89 0.50 27.37
CA LYS A 52 9.06 1.30 26.95
C LYS A 52 8.93 2.81 27.13
N VAL A 53 7.79 3.47 26.88
CA VAL A 53 7.73 4.95 26.94
C VAL A 53 6.33 5.47 27.29
N GLY A 54 6.26 6.38 28.27
CA GLY A 54 5.06 7.12 28.64
C GLY A 54 4.81 8.35 27.74
N TYR A 55 3.54 8.56 27.42
CA TYR A 55 2.84 9.80 27.01
C TYR A 55 3.36 10.70 25.85
N GLU A 56 4.67 10.86 25.60
CA GLU A 56 5.17 11.85 24.61
C GLU A 56 5.05 11.41 23.13
N GLU A 57 4.94 10.11 22.83
CA GLU A 57 5.01 9.62 21.44
C GLU A 57 3.72 9.75 20.61
N SER A 58 2.59 10.13 21.22
CA SER A 58 1.32 10.30 20.48
C SER A 58 1.41 11.39 19.39
N ALA A 59 2.28 12.38 19.57
CA ALA A 59 2.51 13.45 18.59
C ALA A 59 3.25 12.96 17.33
N LEU A 60 4.25 12.08 17.47
CA LEU A 60 5.04 11.55 16.35
C LEU A 60 4.24 10.59 15.47
N SER A 61 3.33 9.82 16.07
CA SER A 61 2.45 8.93 15.31
C SER A 61 1.45 9.69 14.42
N GLY A 62 1.05 10.90 14.81
CA GLY A 62 0.16 11.76 14.01
C GLY A 62 0.85 12.42 12.81
N CYS A 63 2.17 12.61 12.89
CA CYS A 63 2.96 13.16 11.78
C CYS A 63 3.33 12.09 10.74
N LEU A 64 3.53 10.83 11.18
CA LEU A 64 3.90 9.73 10.29
C LEU A 64 2.72 9.22 9.45
N PHE A 65 1.50 9.19 10.00
CA PHE A 65 0.32 8.67 9.30
C PHE A 65 -0.65 9.79 8.95
N ASN A 66 -0.75 10.13 7.66
CA ASN A 66 -1.83 10.97 7.17
C ASN A 66 -2.99 10.10 6.65
N PRO A 67 -4.14 10.06 7.35
CA PRO A 67 -5.27 9.20 6.99
C PRO A 67 -5.87 9.56 5.62
N ILE A 68 -5.74 10.81 5.17
CA ILE A 68 -6.27 11.27 3.89
C ILE A 68 -5.51 10.61 2.74
N PHE A 69 -4.18 10.64 2.76
CA PHE A 69 -3.37 9.99 1.73
C PHE A 69 -3.59 8.47 1.69
N TYR A 70 -3.68 7.84 2.86
CA TYR A 70 -3.97 6.41 2.96
C TYR A 70 -5.36 6.06 2.41
N PHE A 71 -6.36 6.88 2.71
CA PHE A 71 -7.71 6.74 2.19
C PHE A 71 -7.73 6.87 0.66
N CYS A 72 -7.09 7.90 0.10
CA CYS A 72 -6.98 8.09 -1.35
C CYS A 72 -6.30 6.90 -2.03
N LEU A 73 -5.20 6.38 -1.48
CA LEU A 73 -4.53 5.18 -1.99
C LEU A 73 -5.50 3.98 -2.01
N ASN A 74 -6.22 3.74 -0.92
CA ASN A 74 -7.14 2.61 -0.86
C ASN A 74 -8.33 2.77 -1.80
N LEU A 75 -8.78 3.99 -2.09
CA LEU A 75 -9.79 4.21 -3.13
C LEU A 75 -9.26 3.83 -4.51
N VAL A 76 -8.01 4.18 -4.84
CA VAL A 76 -7.38 3.76 -6.10
C VAL A 76 -7.28 2.24 -6.18
N ILE A 77 -6.85 1.59 -5.09
CA ILE A 77 -6.75 0.12 -5.04
C ILE A 77 -8.15 -0.51 -5.13
N MET A 78 -9.16 0.02 -4.43
CA MET A 78 -10.55 -0.46 -4.50
C MET A 78 -11.10 -0.35 -5.92
N SER A 79 -10.87 0.76 -6.60
CA SER A 79 -11.23 0.92 -8.02
C SER A 79 -10.54 -0.13 -8.90
N ALA A 80 -9.26 -0.42 -8.66
CA ALA A 80 -8.55 -1.48 -9.39
C ALA A 80 -9.13 -2.88 -9.09
N VAL A 81 -9.50 -3.15 -7.83
CA VAL A 81 -10.20 -4.39 -7.43
C VAL A 81 -11.54 -4.49 -8.13
N LEU A 82 -12.31 -3.41 -8.16
CA LEU A 82 -13.61 -3.34 -8.80
C LEU A 82 -13.50 -3.58 -10.30
N THR A 83 -12.56 -2.93 -10.98
CA THR A 83 -12.35 -3.17 -12.41
C THR A 83 -11.88 -4.60 -12.68
N GLY A 84 -10.90 -5.11 -11.92
CA GLY A 84 -10.31 -6.43 -12.17
C GLY A 84 -11.23 -7.61 -11.81
N LEU A 85 -11.90 -7.56 -10.67
CA LEU A 85 -12.77 -8.64 -10.18
C LEU A 85 -14.23 -8.42 -10.55
N GLY A 86 -14.68 -7.17 -10.64
CA GLY A 86 -16.07 -6.86 -10.96
C GLY A 86 -16.45 -7.30 -12.38
N GLU A 87 -15.57 -7.09 -13.37
CA GLU A 87 -15.77 -7.61 -14.72
C GLU A 87 -15.86 -9.15 -14.73
N GLN A 88 -15.07 -9.85 -13.91
CA GLN A 88 -15.10 -11.31 -13.85
C GLN A 88 -16.36 -11.87 -13.17
N LEU A 89 -16.83 -11.21 -12.11
CA LEU A 89 -17.97 -11.68 -11.31
C LEU A 89 -19.32 -11.30 -11.92
N PHE A 90 -19.41 -10.11 -12.53
CA PHE A 90 -20.67 -9.54 -13.01
C PHE A 90 -20.69 -9.30 -14.53
N GLY A 91 -19.56 -9.49 -15.22
CA GLY A 91 -19.45 -9.25 -16.66
C GLY A 91 -19.75 -7.80 -17.05
N ASP A 92 -20.27 -7.64 -18.26
CA ASP A 92 -20.75 -6.35 -18.78
C ASP A 92 -21.88 -5.73 -17.95
N ALA A 93 -22.60 -6.53 -17.17
CA ALA A 93 -23.74 -6.05 -16.39
C ALA A 93 -23.32 -5.03 -15.34
N LEU A 94 -22.08 -5.10 -14.83
CA LEU A 94 -21.58 -4.12 -13.87
C LEU A 94 -21.52 -2.70 -14.46
N MET A 95 -21.02 -2.56 -15.70
CA MET A 95 -20.88 -1.25 -16.34
C MET A 95 -22.18 -0.78 -17.00
N LYS A 96 -23.05 -1.71 -17.40
CA LYS A 96 -24.32 -1.39 -18.08
C LYS A 96 -25.48 -1.18 -17.10
N ASN A 97 -25.41 -1.70 -15.88
CA ASN A 97 -26.46 -1.59 -14.88
C ASN A 97 -26.06 -0.69 -13.71
N GLY A 98 -26.51 0.57 -13.75
CA GLY A 98 -26.30 1.53 -12.67
C GLY A 98 -26.77 1.03 -11.30
N ALA A 99 -27.81 0.19 -11.24
CA ALA A 99 -28.31 -0.37 -9.99
C ALA A 99 -27.39 -1.42 -9.36
N LEU A 100 -26.44 -2.00 -10.11
CA LEU A 100 -25.36 -2.83 -9.55
C LEU A 100 -24.12 -2.00 -9.25
N PHE A 101 -23.76 -1.10 -10.17
CA PHE A 101 -22.58 -0.26 -10.03
C PHE A 101 -22.61 0.63 -8.79
N VAL A 102 -23.70 1.41 -8.63
CA VAL A 102 -23.79 2.43 -7.57
C VAL A 102 -23.72 1.82 -6.16
N PRO A 103 -24.50 0.78 -5.81
CA PRO A 103 -24.39 0.17 -4.48
C PRO A 103 -23.01 -0.41 -4.21
N LEU A 104 -22.35 -0.95 -5.23
CA LEU A 104 -21.05 -1.60 -5.06
C LEU A 104 -19.92 -0.58 -4.87
N VAL A 105 -19.98 0.57 -5.57
CA VAL A 105 -19.10 1.72 -5.29
C VAL A 105 -19.32 2.25 -3.88
N ILE A 106 -20.58 2.43 -3.45
CA ILE A 106 -20.91 2.87 -2.08
C ILE A 106 -20.39 1.87 -1.04
N ALA A 107 -20.58 0.56 -1.28
CA ALA A 107 -20.06 -0.48 -0.40
C ALA A 107 -18.53 -0.43 -0.31
N GLY A 108 -17.83 -0.31 -1.45
CA GLY A 108 -16.38 -0.18 -1.47
C GLY A 108 -15.86 1.08 -0.76
N LEU A 109 -16.58 2.21 -0.88
CA LEU A 109 -16.30 3.44 -0.14
C LEU A 109 -16.44 3.21 1.37
N CYS A 110 -17.57 2.66 1.82
CA CYS A 110 -17.81 2.34 3.22
C CYS A 110 -16.74 1.39 3.79
N LEU A 111 -16.38 0.34 3.05
CA LEU A 111 -15.34 -0.59 3.46
C LEU A 111 -13.96 0.08 3.53
N THR A 112 -13.65 1.01 2.63
CA THR A 112 -12.41 1.77 2.64
C THR A 112 -12.32 2.72 3.85
N ILE A 113 -13.44 3.32 4.25
CA ILE A 113 -13.54 4.11 5.48
C ILE A 113 -13.26 3.21 6.70
N VAL A 114 -13.92 2.04 6.78
CA VAL A 114 -13.72 1.08 7.87
C VAL A 114 -12.27 0.61 7.94
N GLN A 115 -11.67 0.26 6.80
CA GLN A 115 -10.26 -0.12 6.70
C GLN A 115 -9.34 1.01 7.20
N THR A 116 -9.56 2.24 6.73
CA THR A 116 -8.74 3.40 7.15
C THR A 116 -8.86 3.64 8.65
N TYR A 117 -10.07 3.50 9.19
CA TYR A 117 -10.32 3.56 10.64
C TYR A 117 -9.59 2.45 11.40
N LEU A 118 -9.60 1.21 10.91
CA LEU A 118 -8.90 0.09 11.55
C LEU A 118 -7.38 0.28 11.55
N ILE A 119 -6.80 0.81 10.47
CA ILE A 119 -5.39 1.19 10.41
C ILE A 119 -5.10 2.34 11.36
N TYR A 120 -5.92 3.40 11.38
CA TYR A 120 -5.74 4.49 12.33
C TYR A 120 -5.76 3.97 13.78
N ARG A 121 -6.68 3.04 14.07
CA ARG A 121 -6.81 2.39 15.37
C ARG A 121 -5.58 1.55 15.73
N TYR A 122 -4.81 1.02 14.78
CA TYR A 122 -3.54 0.35 15.05
C TYR A 122 -2.55 1.28 15.75
N PHE A 123 -2.48 2.55 15.35
CA PHE A 123 -1.59 3.53 15.96
C PHE A 123 -2.05 3.99 17.36
N SER A 124 -3.35 3.89 17.65
CA SER A 124 -3.89 4.22 18.98
C SER A 124 -3.84 3.02 19.95
N PRO A 125 -3.44 3.23 21.23
CA PRO A 125 -3.37 2.15 22.20
C PRO A 125 -4.74 1.49 22.47
N PRO A 126 -4.79 0.16 22.64
CA PRO A 126 -6.02 -0.56 22.95
C PRO A 126 -6.45 -0.28 24.40
N LYS A 127 -7.68 0.22 24.59
CA LYS A 127 -8.26 0.48 25.92
C LYS A 127 -8.52 -0.79 26.75
N ARG A 128 -8.69 -1.94 26.08
CA ARG A 128 -9.02 -3.23 26.70
C ARG A 128 -8.30 -4.36 25.96
N ALA A 129 -8.01 -5.44 26.68
CA ALA A 129 -7.49 -6.66 26.06
C ALA A 129 -8.47 -7.21 25.02
N PRO A 130 -7.97 -7.76 23.90
CA PRO A 130 -8.83 -8.38 22.90
C PRO A 130 -9.54 -9.60 23.50
N ARG A 131 -10.83 -9.73 23.19
CA ARG A 131 -11.68 -10.84 23.71
C ARG A 131 -11.14 -12.19 23.25
N SER A 132 -10.74 -12.30 21.98
CA SER A 132 -10.18 -13.53 21.42
C SER A 132 -8.84 -13.90 22.08
N SER A 133 -8.69 -15.17 22.44
CA SER A 133 -7.43 -15.74 22.95
C SER A 133 -6.36 -15.79 21.86
N PHE A 134 -6.75 -16.02 20.60
CA PHE A 134 -5.84 -16.05 19.46
C PHE A 134 -5.09 -14.72 19.29
N MET A 135 -5.78 -13.59 19.42
CA MET A 135 -5.19 -12.25 19.32
C MET A 135 -4.15 -11.95 20.42
N ARG A 136 -4.13 -12.76 21.49
CA ARG A 136 -3.16 -12.67 22.58
C ARG A 136 -2.01 -13.67 22.41
N ALA A 137 -2.17 -14.66 21.54
CA ALA A 137 -1.16 -15.67 21.24
C ALA A 137 -0.07 -15.12 20.31
N PRO A 138 1.16 -15.63 20.38
CA PRO A 138 2.26 -15.24 19.48
C PRO A 138 1.96 -15.58 18.00
N ALA A 139 1.13 -16.60 17.75
CA ALA A 139 0.72 -16.96 16.40
C ALA A 139 0.00 -15.82 15.65
N SER A 140 -0.81 -15.01 16.36
CA SER A 140 -1.46 -13.83 15.78
C SER A 140 -0.45 -12.75 15.39
N GLU A 141 0.65 -12.63 16.14
CA GLU A 141 1.70 -11.69 15.78
C GLU A 141 2.42 -12.14 14.51
N ALA A 142 2.84 -13.41 14.45
CA ALA A 142 3.53 -13.98 13.30
C ALA A 142 2.66 -13.88 12.03
N LEU A 143 1.35 -14.15 12.13
CA LEU A 143 0.42 -13.98 11.02
C LEU A 143 0.31 -12.51 10.60
N GLY A 144 0.28 -11.58 11.56
CA GLY A 144 0.29 -10.16 11.30
C GLY A 144 1.54 -9.69 10.56
N ASP A 145 2.72 -10.20 10.96
CA ASP A 145 3.99 -9.93 10.29
C ASP A 145 4.00 -10.45 8.85
N VAL A 146 3.52 -11.68 8.63
CA VAL A 146 3.38 -12.23 7.27
C VAL A 146 2.46 -11.36 6.42
N CYS A 147 1.31 -10.92 6.94
CA CYS A 147 0.40 -10.04 6.21
C CYS A 147 1.08 -8.72 5.81
N ILE A 148 1.76 -8.05 6.75
CA ILE A 148 2.44 -6.77 6.48
C ILE A 148 3.62 -6.98 5.52
N PHE A 149 4.37 -8.07 5.65
CA PHE A 149 5.50 -8.40 4.79
C PHE A 149 5.07 -8.71 3.36
N VAL A 150 4.07 -9.55 3.16
CA VAL A 150 3.51 -9.84 1.84
C VAL A 150 2.96 -8.55 1.23
N ASN A 151 2.21 -7.74 1.99
CA ASN A 151 1.73 -6.45 1.52
C ASN A 151 2.88 -5.54 1.06
N MET A 152 3.98 -5.49 1.81
CA MET A 152 5.17 -4.72 1.44
C MET A 152 5.77 -5.20 0.11
N ILE A 153 5.84 -6.51 -0.14
CA ILE A 153 6.29 -7.06 -1.42
C ILE A 153 5.37 -6.62 -2.56
N LEU A 154 4.05 -6.69 -2.38
CA LEU A 154 3.09 -6.29 -3.41
C LEU A 154 3.21 -4.81 -3.76
N PHE A 155 3.28 -3.94 -2.75
CA PHE A 155 3.53 -2.51 -2.98
C PHE A 155 4.90 -2.23 -3.59
N GLN A 156 5.93 -3.02 -3.27
CA GLN A 156 7.24 -2.89 -3.92
C GLN A 156 7.17 -3.27 -5.40
N VAL A 157 6.41 -4.30 -5.75
CA VAL A 157 6.19 -4.68 -7.15
C VAL A 157 5.45 -3.56 -7.89
N ALA A 158 4.38 -3.01 -7.31
CA ALA A 158 3.63 -1.89 -7.88
C ALA A 158 4.52 -0.64 -8.07
N TRP A 159 5.34 -0.32 -7.05
CA TRP A 159 6.32 0.77 -7.13
C TRP A 159 7.33 0.55 -8.25
N ASN A 160 7.90 -0.65 -8.37
CA ASN A 160 8.83 -0.99 -9.44
C ASN A 160 8.16 -0.89 -10.81
N LEU A 161 6.91 -1.33 -10.96
CA LEU A 161 6.16 -1.23 -12.22
C LEU A 161 5.99 0.23 -12.65
N LEU A 162 5.53 1.10 -11.74
CA LEU A 162 5.30 2.51 -12.01
C LEU A 162 6.59 3.26 -12.34
N THR A 163 7.70 2.86 -11.74
CA THR A 163 9.02 3.48 -11.95
C THR A 163 9.83 2.84 -13.08
N PHE A 164 9.34 1.75 -13.68
CA PHE A 164 9.99 1.11 -14.83
C PHE A 164 9.71 1.83 -16.17
N SER A 165 8.81 2.82 -16.18
CA SER A 165 8.51 3.59 -17.39
C SER A 165 9.78 4.27 -17.93
N PRO A 166 10.11 4.12 -19.22
CA PRO A 166 11.29 4.75 -19.83
C PRO A 166 11.04 6.25 -19.94
N PHE A 167 11.52 7.00 -18.95
CA PHE A 167 11.55 8.46 -19.03
C PHE A 167 12.77 8.88 -19.87
N GLY A 168 12.54 9.67 -20.93
CA GLY A 168 13.61 10.27 -21.72
C GLY A 168 14.52 11.18 -20.88
N ARG A 169 15.67 11.60 -21.41
CA ARG A 169 16.51 12.60 -20.73
C ARG A 169 15.73 13.88 -20.49
N VAL A 170 15.90 14.46 -19.31
CA VAL A 170 15.22 15.71 -18.95
C VAL A 170 15.73 16.84 -19.85
N SER A 171 14.82 17.56 -20.50
CA SER A 171 15.15 18.68 -21.41
C SER A 171 15.20 20.04 -20.71
N GLY A 172 14.75 20.17 -19.46
CA GLY A 172 14.78 21.43 -18.72
C GLY A 172 14.38 21.36 -17.24
N PHE A 173 14.54 22.48 -16.52
CA PHE A 173 14.26 22.58 -15.08
C PHE A 173 12.79 22.33 -14.72
N THR A 174 11.85 22.80 -15.54
CA THR A 174 10.41 22.59 -15.35
C THR A 174 10.03 21.11 -15.40
N GLU A 175 10.61 20.37 -16.35
CA GLU A 175 10.42 18.92 -16.46
C GLU A 175 11.07 18.17 -15.30
N PHE A 176 12.25 18.59 -14.86
CA PHE A 176 12.91 18.04 -13.67
C PHE A 176 12.05 18.24 -12.42
N ALA A 177 11.55 19.46 -12.19
CA ALA A 177 10.69 19.78 -11.06
C ALA A 177 9.37 18.99 -11.09
N GLY A 178 8.77 18.84 -12.28
CA GLY A 178 7.57 18.02 -12.48
C GLY A 178 7.80 16.55 -12.16
N ARG A 179 8.90 15.96 -12.65
CA ARG A 179 9.28 14.57 -12.35
C ARG A 179 9.60 14.35 -10.87
N LEU A 180 10.28 15.31 -10.24
CA LEU A 180 10.55 15.28 -8.80
C LEU A 180 9.26 15.34 -7.99
N PHE A 181 8.33 16.24 -8.34
CA PHE A 181 7.03 16.34 -7.71
C PHE A 181 6.24 15.04 -7.84
N PHE A 182 6.16 14.48 -9.05
CA PHE A 182 5.48 13.21 -9.31
C PHE A 182 6.11 12.05 -8.52
N LEU A 183 7.44 11.95 -8.52
CA LEU A 183 8.16 10.93 -7.76
C LEU A 183 7.90 11.06 -6.26
N CYS A 184 7.96 12.27 -5.71
CA CYS A 184 7.64 12.54 -4.30
C CYS A 184 6.18 12.18 -3.99
N PHE A 185 5.24 12.53 -4.88
CA PHE A 185 3.82 12.24 -4.72
C PHE A 185 3.54 10.74 -4.73
N ILE A 186 4.05 9.99 -5.72
CA ILE A 186 3.89 8.53 -5.77
C ILE A 186 4.65 7.86 -4.63
N ALA A 187 5.81 8.37 -4.23
CA ALA A 187 6.54 7.82 -3.10
C ALA A 187 5.70 7.95 -1.82
N MET A 188 5.06 9.10 -1.62
CA MET A 188 4.15 9.32 -0.49
C MET A 188 2.90 8.42 -0.58
N LEU A 189 2.39 8.18 -1.79
CA LEU A 189 1.17 7.41 -2.00
C LEU A 189 1.38 5.89 -1.93
N ILE A 190 2.45 5.35 -2.51
CA ILE A 190 2.62 3.90 -2.75
C ILE A 190 3.80 3.33 -1.96
N TYR A 191 4.91 4.07 -1.90
CA TYR A 191 6.12 3.57 -1.24
C TYR A 191 6.03 3.66 0.28
N PHE A 192 5.50 4.77 0.80
CA PHE A 192 5.48 5.07 2.22
C PHE A 192 4.47 4.22 3.01
N PRO A 193 3.20 4.04 2.56
CA PRO A 193 2.19 3.39 3.38
C PRO A 193 2.51 1.99 3.90
N PRO A 194 3.00 1.03 3.09
CA PRO A 194 3.35 -0.30 3.61
C PRO A 194 4.51 -0.25 4.62
N ARG A 195 5.37 0.77 4.53
CA ARG A 195 6.54 0.94 5.39
C ARG A 195 6.21 1.63 6.71
N MET A 196 5.08 2.33 6.81
CA MET A 196 4.65 2.99 8.04
C MET A 196 4.54 2.00 9.21
N PHE A 197 4.11 0.76 8.98
CA PHE A 197 4.00 -0.24 10.04
C PHE A 197 5.37 -0.62 10.65
N TYR A 198 6.41 -0.74 9.82
CA TYR A 198 7.78 -1.00 10.27
C TYR A 198 8.44 0.26 10.82
N LEU A 199 8.23 1.41 10.19
CA LEU A 199 8.71 2.70 10.69
C LEU A 199 8.11 3.03 12.05
N ALA A 200 6.87 2.64 12.32
CA ALA A 200 6.29 2.77 13.64
C ALA A 200 7.01 1.89 14.68
N GLU A 201 7.55 0.73 14.31
CA GLU A 201 8.35 -0.07 15.25
C GLU A 201 9.76 0.50 15.47
N ASP A 202 10.38 1.09 14.44
CA ASP A 202 11.79 1.50 14.43
C ASP A 202 12.03 3.02 14.27
N ILE A 203 11.05 3.88 14.61
CA ILE A 203 11.05 5.32 14.28
C ILE A 203 12.32 6.07 14.73
N ASN A 204 12.93 5.65 15.85
CA ASN A 204 14.11 6.29 16.44
C ASN A 204 15.44 5.85 15.82
N ARG A 205 15.45 4.88 14.89
CA ARG A 205 16.69 4.40 14.26
C ARG A 205 16.97 5.16 12.95
N ARG A 206 17.84 6.18 13.03
CA ARG A 206 18.33 6.94 11.85
C ARG A 206 18.89 6.06 10.72
N ARG A 207 19.46 4.89 11.07
CA ARG A 207 19.97 3.91 10.09
C ARG A 207 18.86 3.39 9.17
N THR A 208 17.65 3.18 9.68
CA THR A 208 16.50 2.67 8.89
C THR A 208 16.12 3.65 7.77
N TRP A 209 16.12 4.94 8.07
CA TRP A 209 15.87 6.00 7.09
C TRP A 209 16.94 6.06 6.00
N LEU A 210 18.22 5.99 6.38
CA LEU A 210 19.33 5.96 5.43
C LEU A 210 19.29 4.73 4.52
N THR A 211 19.00 3.55 5.07
CA THR A 211 18.85 2.33 4.27
C THR A 211 17.66 2.40 3.33
N MET A 212 16.55 3.02 3.73
CA MET A 212 15.41 3.25 2.83
C MET A 212 15.79 4.18 1.69
N LEU A 213 16.52 5.26 1.96
CA LEU A 213 16.91 6.21 0.92
C LEU A 213 17.92 5.60 -0.05
N LEU A 214 18.92 4.87 0.46
CA LEU A 214 19.91 4.15 -0.34
C LEU A 214 19.29 3.06 -1.22
N ALA A 215 18.33 2.28 -0.68
CA ALA A 215 17.65 1.23 -1.44
C ALA A 215 16.83 1.78 -2.63
N ASN A 216 16.39 3.05 -2.56
CA ASN A 216 15.65 3.69 -3.66
C ASN A 216 16.51 4.62 -4.52
N SER A 217 17.78 4.84 -4.16
CA SER A 217 18.67 5.69 -4.93
C SER A 217 18.73 5.32 -6.43
N PRO A 218 18.71 4.04 -6.87
CA PRO A 218 18.74 3.70 -8.29
C PRO A 218 17.45 4.12 -9.01
N VAL A 219 16.30 4.02 -8.32
CA VAL A 219 15.00 4.44 -8.85
C VAL A 219 14.91 5.96 -8.95
N ILE A 220 15.38 6.65 -7.92
CA ILE A 220 15.44 8.13 -7.87
C ILE A 220 16.30 8.65 -9.02
N VAL A 221 17.50 8.08 -9.20
CA VAL A 221 18.40 8.45 -10.30
C VAL A 221 17.76 8.19 -11.67
N ARG A 222 17.16 7.02 -11.86
CA ARG A 222 16.52 6.66 -13.14
C ARG A 222 15.36 7.57 -13.52
N VAL A 223 14.51 7.94 -12.57
CA VAL A 223 13.34 8.80 -12.83
C VAL A 223 13.73 10.27 -12.96
N LEU A 224 14.65 10.77 -12.12
CA LEU A 224 15.05 12.18 -12.13
C LEU A 224 16.02 12.54 -13.25
N ILE A 225 16.94 11.65 -13.60
CA ILE A 225 18.01 11.93 -14.58
C ILE A 225 17.67 11.32 -15.95
N GLY A 226 16.86 10.25 -15.96
CA GLY A 226 16.58 9.45 -17.15
C GLY A 226 17.74 8.50 -17.46
N THR A 227 17.42 7.26 -17.81
CA THR A 227 18.40 6.35 -18.41
C THR A 227 18.50 6.73 -19.88
N GLY A 228 19.54 7.49 -20.26
CA GLY A 228 19.79 7.83 -21.65
C GLY A 228 20.04 6.57 -22.48
N SER A 229 19.00 6.09 -23.15
CA SER A 229 19.13 5.23 -24.32
C SER A 229 18.28 5.88 -25.41
N ASN A 230 18.92 6.76 -26.18
CA ASN A 230 18.49 6.97 -27.55
C ASN A 230 18.88 5.69 -28.29
N ALA A 231 17.92 4.80 -28.50
CA ALA A 231 17.97 3.77 -29.52
C ALA A 231 16.54 3.54 -30.01
#